data_AF-A0AAV0TRM8-F1
#
_entry.id   AF-A0AAV0TRM8-F1
#
_cell.length_a   1.000
_cell.length_b   1.000
_cell.length_c   1.000
_cell.angle_alpha   90.00
_cell.angle_beta   90.00
_cell.angle_gamma   90.00
#
_symmetry.space_group_name_H-M   'P 1'
#
loop_
_entity.id
_entity.type
_entity.pdbx_description
1 polymer ?
#
loop_
_entity_poly.entity_id
_entity_poly.type
_entity_poly.pdbx_seq_one_letter_code
_entity_poly.pdbx_strand_id
1 'polypeptide(L)'
;MVQLEKAAKKLTLYSRAIREQLARAKEEVGIEQQAVLTSEDDVSESSARLQEIEELMNKLQRDIGALRTTAIAQEDDNGSLAAREQELEELREERYEELELLTHIQKMLHRHQSRHRDMQRMIASLTKESRRVRQREEAIVLVALRSRIVKVFGAKL
;
A
#
# COMPACT_ATOMS: atom_id res chain seq x y z
N MET A 1 -30.00 -39.49 -3.12
CA MET A 1 -28.54 -39.74 -3.03
C MET A 1 -27.77 -39.02 -4.12
N VAL A 2 -28.04 -39.26 -5.41
CA VAL A 2 -27.33 -38.61 -6.55
C VAL A 2 -27.31 -37.06 -6.48
N GLN A 3 -28.41 -36.42 -6.07
CA GLN A 3 -28.46 -34.96 -5.92
C GLN A 3 -27.62 -34.43 -4.74
N LEU A 4 -27.59 -35.14 -3.61
CA LEU A 4 -26.77 -34.79 -2.44
C LEU A 4 -25.27 -34.91 -2.76
N GLU A 5 -24.87 -35.97 -3.49
CA GLU A 5 -23.48 -36.13 -3.93
C GLU A 5 -23.06 -35.05 -4.92
N LYS A 6 -23.92 -34.67 -5.86
CA LYS A 6 -23.67 -33.54 -6.78
C LYS A 6 -23.53 -32.22 -6.02
N ALA A 7 -24.39 -31.98 -5.03
CA ALA A 7 -24.33 -30.78 -4.20
C ALA A 7 -23.04 -30.74 -3.35
N ALA A 8 -22.67 -31.87 -2.73
CA ALA A 8 -21.44 -32.01 -1.97
C ALA A 8 -20.21 -31.71 -2.84
N LYS A 9 -20.10 -32.32 -4.02
CA LYS A 9 -19.00 -32.08 -4.97
C LYS A 9 -18.88 -30.60 -5.35
N LYS A 10 -20.00 -29.92 -5.66
CA LYS A 10 -20.01 -28.49 -5.98
C LYS A 10 -19.52 -27.63 -4.81
N LEU A 11 -19.99 -27.93 -3.59
CA LEU A 11 -19.56 -27.19 -2.40
C LEU A 11 -18.08 -27.40 -2.09
N THR A 12 -17.56 -28.61 -2.25
CA THR A 12 -16.12 -28.87 -2.07
C THR A 12 -15.27 -28.07 -3.06
N LEU A 13 -15.67 -28.02 -4.34
CA LEU A 13 -14.97 -27.21 -5.35
C LEU A 13 -15.02 -25.71 -5.01
N TYR A 14 -16.18 -25.22 -4.58
CA TYR A 14 -16.36 -23.82 -4.20
C TYR A 14 -15.58 -23.46 -2.92
N SER A 15 -15.58 -24.34 -1.92
CA SER A 15 -14.79 -24.24 -0.68
C SER A 15 -13.29 -24.18 -0.96
N ARG A 16 -12.82 -24.97 -1.93
CA ARG A 16 -11.44 -24.93 -2.40
C ARG A 16 -11.13 -23.60 -3.09
N ALA A 17 -11.98 -23.17 -4.03
CA ALA A 17 -11.78 -21.91 -4.74
C ALA A 17 -11.73 -20.69 -3.80
N ILE A 18 -12.61 -20.62 -2.79
CA ILE A 18 -12.57 -19.54 -1.79
C ILE A 18 -11.28 -19.58 -0.98
N ARG A 19 -10.80 -20.77 -0.58
CA ARG A 19 -9.53 -20.90 0.14
C ARG A 19 -8.34 -20.44 -0.69
N GLU A 20 -8.31 -20.80 -1.97
CA GLU A 20 -7.26 -20.35 -2.90
C GLU A 20 -7.30 -18.83 -3.10
N GLN A 21 -8.49 -18.26 -3.30
CA GLN A 21 -8.66 -16.80 -3.42
C GLN A 21 -8.23 -16.07 -2.13
N LEU A 22 -8.58 -16.61 -0.96
CA LEU A 22 -8.21 -16.02 0.32
C LEU A 22 -6.71 -16.10 0.59
N ALA A 23 -6.03 -17.16 0.15
CA ALA A 23 -4.58 -17.28 0.21
C ALA A 23 -3.91 -16.21 -0.66
N ARG A 24 -4.32 -16.10 -1.93
CA ARG A 24 -3.80 -15.08 -2.86
C ARG A 24 -4.04 -13.66 -2.35
N ALA A 25 -5.26 -13.36 -1.89
CA ALA A 25 -5.58 -12.05 -1.36
C ALA A 25 -4.72 -11.67 -0.14
N LYS A 26 -4.38 -12.63 0.72
CA LYS A 26 -3.48 -12.39 1.87
C LYS A 26 -2.04 -12.13 1.44
N GLU A 27 -1.56 -12.87 0.43
CA GLU A 27 -0.24 -12.65 -0.15
C GLU A 27 -0.15 -11.26 -0.79
N GLU A 28 -1.14 -10.87 -1.60
CA GLU A 28 -1.23 -9.55 -2.21
C GLU A 28 -1.28 -8.43 -1.15
N VAL A 29 -1.99 -8.64 -0.04
CA VAL A 29 -1.97 -7.68 1.09
C VAL A 29 -0.59 -7.54 1.70
N GLY A 30 0.18 -8.62 1.84
CA GLY A 30 1.55 -8.56 2.33
C GLY A 30 2.46 -7.74 1.42
N ILE A 31 2.34 -7.92 0.11
CA ILE A 31 3.06 -7.13 -0.90
C ILE A 31 2.69 -5.65 -0.80
N GLU A 32 1.39 -5.36 -0.72
CA GLU A 32 0.91 -3.98 -0.63
C GLU A 32 1.35 -3.30 0.66
N GLN A 33 1.35 -4.02 1.77
CA GLN A 33 1.83 -3.51 3.05
C GLN A 33 3.32 -3.16 2.98
N GLN A 34 4.12 -3.99 2.31
CA GLN A 34 5.52 -3.68 2.07
C GLN A 34 5.68 -2.43 1.19
N ALA A 35 4.86 -2.29 0.15
CA ALA A 35 4.88 -1.11 -0.71
C ALA A 35 4.50 0.18 0.04
N VAL A 36 3.52 0.12 0.94
CA VAL A 36 3.17 1.24 1.83
C VAL A 36 4.36 1.65 2.69
N LEU A 37 5.02 0.70 3.35
CA LEU A 37 6.18 0.99 4.20
C LEU A 37 7.31 1.64 3.40
N THR A 38 7.64 1.09 2.23
CA THR A 38 8.65 1.68 1.35
C THR A 38 8.27 3.11 0.94
N SER A 39 7.02 3.36 0.56
CA SER A 39 6.59 4.73 0.23
C SER A 39 6.57 5.68 1.43
N GLU A 40 6.33 5.18 2.64
CA GLU A 40 6.42 5.99 3.88
C GLU A 40 7.87 6.37 4.17
N ASP A 41 8.81 5.43 4.00
CA ASP A 41 10.25 5.69 4.10
C ASP A 41 10.69 6.71 3.04
N ASP A 42 10.27 6.56 1.78
CA ASP A 42 10.58 7.48 0.67
C ASP A 42 10.04 8.91 0.96
N VAL A 43 8.85 9.03 1.55
CA VAL A 43 8.30 10.33 1.98
C VAL A 43 9.18 10.96 3.05
N SER A 44 9.65 10.17 4.03
CA SER A 44 10.51 10.67 5.10
C SER A 44 11.85 11.12 4.56
N GLU A 45 12.47 10.35 3.65
CA GLU A 45 13.75 10.68 3.02
C GLU A 45 13.63 11.97 2.19
N SER A 46 12.64 12.04 1.32
CA SER A 46 12.40 13.23 0.47
C SER A 46 12.10 14.48 1.31
N SER A 47 11.34 14.34 2.41
CA SER A 47 11.07 15.46 3.32
C SER A 47 12.33 15.95 4.05
N ALA A 48 13.21 15.04 4.46
CA ALA A 48 14.49 15.39 5.07
C ALA A 48 15.40 16.12 4.06
N ARG A 49 15.46 15.63 2.83
CA ARG A 49 16.22 16.27 1.75
C ARG A 49 15.72 17.67 1.43
N LEU A 50 14.41 17.89 1.40
CA LEU A 50 13.84 19.24 1.26
C LEU A 50 14.28 20.18 2.38
N GLN A 51 14.30 19.70 3.62
CA GLN A 51 14.75 20.50 4.75
C GLN A 51 16.23 20.88 4.60
N GLU A 52 17.09 19.94 4.19
CA GLU A 52 18.52 20.22 3.93
C GLU A 52 18.70 21.28 2.83
N ILE A 53 17.96 21.17 1.72
CA ILE A 53 17.98 22.17 0.65
C ILE A 53 17.55 23.54 1.17
N GLU A 54 16.47 23.62 1.96
CA GLU A 54 16.00 24.88 2.54
C GLU A 54 17.02 25.49 3.51
N GLU A 55 17.72 24.68 4.31
CA GLU A 55 18.81 25.13 5.17
C GLU A 55 20.00 25.69 4.38
N LEU A 56 20.40 25.02 3.30
CA LEU A 56 21.45 25.48 2.39
C LEU A 56 21.07 26.79 1.70
N MET A 57 19.84 26.90 1.18
CA MET A 57 19.32 28.12 0.60
C MET A 57 19.34 29.29 1.59
N ASN A 58 18.92 29.06 2.84
CA ASN A 58 18.93 30.07 3.89
C ASN A 58 20.35 30.51 4.28
N LYS A 59 21.32 29.60 4.24
CA LYS A 59 22.73 29.94 4.45
C LYS A 59 23.24 30.80 3.30
N LEU A 60 23.01 30.37 2.07
CA LEU A 60 23.48 31.05 0.88
C LEU A 60 22.86 32.45 0.72
N GLN A 61 21.58 32.62 1.05
CA GLN A 61 20.93 33.93 1.10
C GLN A 61 21.58 34.89 2.10
N ARG A 62 22.02 34.39 3.26
CA ARG A 62 22.77 35.20 4.24
C ARG A 62 24.13 35.60 3.71
N ASP A 63 24.82 34.66 3.06
CA ASP A 63 26.15 34.91 2.45
C ASP A 63 26.05 35.95 1.32
N ILE A 64 25.04 35.83 0.44
CA ILE A 64 24.73 36.83 -0.59
C ILE A 64 24.40 38.18 0.05
N GLY A 65 23.60 38.20 1.11
CA GLY A 65 23.27 39.43 1.84
C GLY A 65 24.53 40.12 2.40
N ALA A 66 25.44 39.35 3.00
CA ALA A 66 26.72 39.86 3.50
C ALA A 66 27.60 40.39 2.36
N LEU A 67 27.75 39.63 1.27
CA LEU A 67 28.52 40.04 0.10
C LEU A 67 27.97 41.31 -0.53
N ARG A 68 26.64 41.46 -0.65
CA ARG A 68 26.04 42.71 -1.16
C ARG A 68 26.35 43.91 -0.25
N THR A 69 26.41 43.72 1.06
CA THR A 69 26.78 44.82 1.97
C THR A 69 28.27 45.18 1.91
N THR A 70 29.16 44.22 1.62
CA THR A 70 30.62 44.45 1.53
C THR A 70 31.08 44.85 0.13
N ALA A 71 30.46 44.34 -0.92
CA ALA A 71 30.78 44.64 -2.32
C ALA A 71 30.47 46.11 -2.69
N ILE A 72 29.54 46.77 -1.99
CA ILE A 72 29.36 48.23 -2.09
C ILE A 72 30.66 48.99 -1.72
N ALA A 73 31.57 48.35 -0.98
CA ALA A 73 32.88 48.92 -0.63
C ALA A 73 34.04 48.48 -1.55
N GLN A 74 33.85 47.50 -2.45
CA GLN A 74 34.90 46.96 -3.34
C GLN A 74 34.34 46.54 -4.70
N GLU A 75 34.67 47.29 -5.77
CA GLU A 75 34.16 47.09 -7.15
C GLU A 75 34.56 45.75 -7.82
N ASP A 76 35.54 45.01 -7.26
CA ASP A 76 36.10 43.80 -7.87
C ASP A 76 35.42 42.47 -7.47
N ASP A 77 34.48 42.46 -6.51
CA ASP A 77 33.91 41.21 -5.95
C ASP A 77 32.64 40.70 -6.68
N ASN A 78 32.30 41.32 -7.81
CA ASN A 78 31.08 41.02 -8.59
C ASN A 78 31.02 39.57 -9.13
N GLY A 79 32.17 38.95 -9.39
CA GLY A 79 32.24 37.55 -9.85
C GLY A 79 31.87 36.54 -8.75
N SER A 80 32.20 36.85 -7.49
CA SER A 80 31.86 36.02 -6.32
C SER A 80 30.35 36.08 -6.04
N LEU A 81 29.76 37.27 -6.14
CA LEU A 81 28.32 37.46 -5.95
C LEU A 81 27.49 36.75 -7.02
N ALA A 82 27.84 36.90 -8.30
CA ALA A 82 27.12 36.25 -9.40
C ALA A 82 27.14 34.72 -9.29
N ALA A 83 28.28 34.13 -8.90
CA ALA A 83 28.39 32.69 -8.68
C ALA A 83 27.48 32.21 -7.55
N ARG A 84 27.37 32.96 -6.45
CA ARG A 84 26.49 32.64 -5.33
C ARG A 84 25.01 32.78 -5.68
N GLU A 85 24.66 33.79 -6.48
CA GLU A 85 23.30 33.95 -6.99
C GLU A 85 22.89 32.82 -7.93
N GLN A 86 23.82 32.33 -8.76
CA GLN A 86 23.60 31.15 -9.60
C GLN A 86 23.42 29.88 -8.74
N GLU A 87 24.28 29.64 -7.76
CA GLU A 87 24.16 28.51 -6.83
C GLU A 87 22.80 28.52 -6.10
N LEU A 88 22.27 29.70 -5.78
CA LEU A 88 20.96 29.83 -5.15
C LEU A 88 19.81 29.47 -6.11
N GLU A 89 19.97 29.77 -7.40
CA GLU A 89 18.99 29.39 -8.41
C GLU A 89 19.01 27.87 -8.64
N GLU A 90 20.18 27.25 -8.72
CA GLU A 90 20.34 25.80 -8.80
C GLU A 90 19.64 25.10 -7.62
N LEU A 91 19.83 25.59 -6.38
CA LEU A 91 19.12 25.05 -5.21
C LEU A 91 17.59 25.25 -5.26
N ARG A 92 17.10 26.32 -5.91
CA ARG A 92 15.65 26.51 -6.11
C ARG A 92 15.09 25.50 -7.09
N GLU A 93 15.81 25.20 -8.16
CA GLU A 93 15.47 24.16 -9.12
C GLU A 93 15.43 22.79 -8.44
N GLU A 94 16.49 22.43 -7.69
CA GLU A 94 16.53 21.18 -6.91
C GLU A 94 15.37 21.07 -5.91
N ARG A 95 15.04 22.17 -5.21
CA ARG A 95 13.88 22.21 -4.30
C ARG A 95 12.57 21.97 -5.04
N TYR A 96 12.41 22.53 -6.24
CA TYR A 96 11.21 22.35 -7.04
C TYR A 96 11.05 20.90 -7.49
N GLU A 97 12.14 20.31 -8.01
CA GLU A 97 12.16 18.91 -8.43
C GLU A 97 11.84 17.96 -7.27
N GLU A 98 12.42 18.21 -6.09
CA GLU A 98 12.19 17.39 -4.90
C GLU A 98 10.74 17.52 -4.39
N LEU A 99 10.12 18.70 -4.49
CA LEU A 99 8.69 18.90 -4.18
C LEU A 99 7.77 18.14 -5.15
N GLU A 100 8.12 18.11 -6.45
CA GLU A 100 7.39 17.32 -7.44
C GLU A 100 7.50 15.82 -7.14
N LEU A 101 8.70 15.35 -6.79
CA LEU A 101 8.96 13.98 -6.38
C LEU A 101 8.15 13.61 -5.13
N LEU A 102 8.21 14.43 -4.07
CA LEU A 102 7.43 14.20 -2.85
C LEU A 102 5.93 14.11 -3.13
N THR A 103 5.42 15.01 -3.98
CA THR A 103 4.02 15.00 -4.41
C THR A 103 3.67 13.70 -5.16
N HIS A 104 4.59 13.19 -5.99
CA HIS A 104 4.41 11.92 -6.68
C HIS A 104 4.38 10.73 -5.71
N ILE A 105 5.33 10.67 -4.78
CA ILE A 105 5.42 9.60 -3.78
C ILE A 105 4.16 9.59 -2.89
N GLN A 106 3.70 10.76 -2.43
CA GLN A 106 2.47 10.87 -1.64
C GLN A 106 1.23 10.35 -2.40
N LYS A 107 1.14 10.61 -3.71
CA LYS A 107 0.06 10.06 -4.55
C LYS A 107 0.14 8.53 -4.63
N MET A 108 1.35 7.98 -4.74
CA MET A 108 1.56 6.53 -4.76
C MET A 108 1.23 5.89 -3.42
N LEU A 109 1.71 6.46 -2.31
CA LEU A 109 1.36 6.05 -0.96
C LEU A 109 -0.16 6.02 -0.76
N HIS A 110 -0.87 7.07 -1.19
CA HIS A 110 -2.33 7.12 -1.09
C HIS A 110 -3.02 5.99 -1.88
N ARG A 111 -2.54 5.71 -3.10
CA ARG A 111 -3.05 4.57 -3.91
C ARG A 111 -2.81 3.25 -3.19
N HIS A 112 -1.62 3.05 -2.63
CA HIS A 112 -1.27 1.84 -1.91
C HIS A 112 -2.15 1.63 -0.68
N GLN A 113 -2.33 2.67 0.12
CA GLN A 113 -3.22 2.66 1.28
C GLN A 113 -4.70 2.42 0.89
N SER A 114 -5.16 2.97 -0.24
CA SER A 114 -6.52 2.69 -0.73
C SER A 114 -6.67 1.23 -1.15
N ARG A 115 -5.74 0.70 -1.94
CA ARG A 115 -5.75 -0.68 -2.40
C ARG A 115 -5.68 -1.65 -1.24
N HIS A 116 -4.83 -1.40 -0.26
CA HIS A 116 -4.73 -2.19 0.97
C HIS A 116 -6.09 -2.25 1.71
N ARG A 117 -6.78 -1.12 1.87
CA ARG A 117 -8.13 -1.08 2.47
C ARG A 117 -9.16 -1.90 1.68
N ASP A 118 -9.13 -1.82 0.35
CA ASP A 118 -10.04 -2.59 -0.50
C ASP A 118 -9.79 -4.09 -0.42
N MET A 119 -8.52 -4.50 -0.42
CA MET A 119 -8.16 -5.91 -0.24
C MET A 119 -8.55 -6.44 1.14
N GLN A 120 -8.39 -5.66 2.21
CA GLN A 120 -8.87 -6.04 3.54
C GLN A 120 -10.40 -6.27 3.56
N ARG A 121 -11.17 -5.43 2.88
CA ARG A 121 -12.63 -5.64 2.72
C ARG A 121 -12.94 -6.91 1.94
N MET A 122 -12.19 -7.18 0.87
CA MET A 122 -12.32 -8.40 0.08
C MET A 122 -12.02 -9.65 0.92
N ILE A 123 -10.94 -9.66 1.71
CA ILE A 123 -10.61 -10.75 2.63
C ILE A 123 -11.73 -10.96 3.65
N ALA A 124 -12.28 -9.89 4.22
CA ALA A 124 -13.39 -10.00 5.17
C ALA A 124 -14.64 -10.63 4.52
N SER A 125 -14.96 -10.23 3.29
CA SER A 125 -16.05 -10.81 2.51
C SER A 125 -15.83 -12.30 2.20
N LEU A 126 -14.65 -12.66 1.69
CA LEU A 126 -14.27 -14.05 1.42
C LEU A 126 -14.27 -14.91 2.68
N THR A 127 -13.84 -14.36 3.81
CA THR A 127 -13.87 -15.05 5.12
C THR A 127 -15.30 -15.34 5.55
N LYS A 128 -16.22 -14.37 5.37
CA LYS A 128 -17.64 -14.57 5.67
C LYS A 128 -18.26 -15.64 4.77
N GLU A 129 -17.93 -15.62 3.49
CA GLU A 129 -18.43 -16.62 2.53
C GLU A 129 -17.86 -18.00 2.82
N SER A 130 -16.58 -18.11 3.17
CA SER A 130 -15.95 -19.37 3.62
C SER A 130 -16.69 -19.98 4.81
N ARG A 131 -17.07 -19.17 5.81
CA ARG A 131 -17.87 -19.64 6.96
C ARG A 131 -19.24 -20.16 6.55
N ARG A 132 -19.94 -19.46 5.64
CA ARG A 132 -21.24 -19.90 5.12
C ARG A 132 -21.15 -21.21 4.35
N VAL A 133 -20.12 -21.37 3.53
CA VAL A 133 -19.89 -22.61 2.77
C VAL A 133 -19.61 -23.77 3.72
N ARG A 134 -18.79 -23.55 4.75
CA ARG A 134 -18.52 -24.57 5.78
C ARG A 134 -19.79 -25.01 6.50
N GLN A 135 -20.66 -24.08 6.88
CA GLN A 135 -21.96 -24.41 7.49
C GLN A 135 -22.84 -25.26 6.54
N ARG A 136 -22.83 -24.96 5.24
CA ARG A 136 -23.57 -25.76 4.24
C ARG A 136 -22.96 -27.15 4.05
N GLU A 137 -21.63 -27.27 4.08
CA GLU A 137 -20.93 -28.56 4.04
C GLU A 137 -21.33 -29.42 5.25
N GLU A 138 -21.31 -28.85 6.46
CA GLU A 138 -21.72 -29.52 7.71
C GLU A 138 -23.18 -29.99 7.65
N ALA A 139 -24.09 -29.16 7.11
CA ALA A 139 -25.50 -29.52 6.97
C ALA A 139 -25.70 -30.73 6.02
N ILE A 140 -24.96 -30.78 4.90
CA ILE A 140 -25.02 -31.92 3.98
C ILE A 140 -24.53 -33.20 4.64
N VAL A 141 -23.44 -33.13 5.43
CA VAL A 141 -22.93 -34.28 6.18
C VAL A 141 -23.99 -34.78 7.17
N LEU A 142 -24.64 -33.89 7.91
CA LEU A 142 -25.71 -34.26 8.84
C LEU A 142 -26.90 -34.93 8.13
N VAL A 143 -27.33 -34.40 6.97
CA VAL A 143 -28.41 -34.99 6.17
C VAL A 143 -28.01 -36.37 5.63
N ALA A 144 -26.78 -36.52 5.15
CA ALA A 144 -26.26 -37.80 4.67
C ALA A 144 -26.19 -38.85 5.79
N LEU A 145 -25.72 -38.48 6.98
CA LEU A 145 -25.68 -39.35 8.16
C LEU A 145 -27.10 -39.77 8.58
N ARG A 146 -28.04 -38.83 8.68
CA ARG A 146 -29.45 -39.13 9.00
C ARG A 146 -30.07 -40.08 7.99
N SER A 147 -29.87 -39.84 6.69
CA SER A 147 -30.37 -40.72 5.63
C SER A 147 -29.79 -42.14 5.74
N ARG A 148 -28.51 -42.26 6.11
CA ARG A 148 -27.86 -43.56 6.30
C ARG A 148 -28.39 -44.32 7.52
N ILE A 149 -28.64 -43.63 8.64
CA ILE A 149 -29.28 -44.21 9.83
C ILE A 149 -30.67 -44.74 9.47
N VAL A 150 -31.51 -43.92 8.83
CA VAL A 150 -32.87 -44.34 8.43
C VAL A 150 -32.83 -45.58 7.52
N LYS A 151 -31.89 -45.65 6.56
CA LYS A 151 -31.74 -46.82 5.70
C LYS A 151 -31.30 -48.09 6.44
N VAL A 152 -30.41 -47.97 7.43
CA VAL A 152 -29.85 -49.12 8.15
C VAL A 152 -30.82 -49.65 9.21
N PHE A 153 -31.55 -48.76 9.89
CA PHE A 153 -32.45 -49.13 10.98
C PHE A 153 -33.91 -49.28 10.54
N GLY A 154 -34.35 -48.57 9.50
CA GLY A 154 -35.69 -48.72 8.93
C GLY A 154 -35.88 -49.97 8.08
N ALA A 155 -34.78 -50.67 7.71
CA ALA A 155 -34.83 -51.98 7.06
C ALA A 155 -34.87 -53.16 8.06
N LYS A 156 -34.90 -52.87 9.37
CA LYS A 156 -34.94 -53.86 10.46
C LYS A 156 -36.22 -53.79 11.31
N LEU A 157 -37.23 -53.06 10.84
CA LEU A 157 -38.61 -53.03 11.34
C LEU A 157 -39.52 -53.50 10.20
#